data_AF-A0A919R429-F1
#
_entry.id   AF-A0A919R429-F1
#
_cell.length_a   1.000
_cell.length_b   1.000
_cell.length_c   1.000
_cell.angle_alpha   90.00
_cell.angle_beta   90.00
_cell.angle_gamma   90.00
#
_symmetry.space_group_name_H-M   'P 1'
#
loop_
_entity.id
_entity.type
_entity.pdbx_description
1 polymer ?
#
loop_
_entity_poly.entity_id
_entity_poly.type
_entity_poly.pdbx_seq_one_letter_code
_entity_poly.pdbx_strand_id
1 'polypeptide(L)'
;MRLLKRLLADPGVSVIVVEHRDRLARFGVEYIEAALSAQGRMVRVVDDGEVEDDLVRDMTDVLTWFCARLYGRRAARDRAEKALAAAAEDAG
;
A
#
# COMPACT_ATOMS: atom_id res chain seq x y z
N MET A 1 1.39 -4.11 -6.53
CA MET A 1 1.13 -5.33 -5.72
C MET A 1 1.06 -6.67 -6.48
N ARG A 2 0.36 -6.80 -7.62
CA ARG A 2 0.17 -8.13 -8.27
C ARG A 2 1.48 -8.75 -8.78
N LEU A 3 2.39 -7.95 -9.32
CA LEU A 3 3.69 -8.41 -9.85
C LEU A 3 4.61 -8.93 -8.73
N LEU A 4 4.78 -8.14 -7.67
CA LEU A 4 5.62 -8.53 -6.52
C LEU A 4 5.17 -9.85 -5.90
N LYS A 5 3.86 -10.05 -5.69
CA LYS A 5 3.33 -11.32 -5.16
C LYS A 5 3.71 -12.53 -6.01
N ARG A 6 3.72 -12.39 -7.35
CA ARG A 6 4.12 -13.48 -8.26
C ARG A 6 5.61 -13.79 -8.13
N LEU A 7 6.46 -12.76 -8.09
CA LEU A 7 7.91 -12.92 -7.94
C LEU A 7 8.28 -13.58 -6.60
N LEU A 8 7.61 -13.17 -5.52
CA LEU A 8 7.85 -13.76 -4.19
C LEU A 8 7.38 -15.21 -4.10
N ALA A 9 6.27 -15.56 -4.76
CA ALA A 9 5.70 -16.90 -4.77
C ALA A 9 6.43 -17.88 -5.70
N ASP A 10 7.22 -17.39 -6.65
CA ASP A 10 8.00 -18.22 -7.58
C ASP A 10 9.35 -18.60 -6.94
N PRO A 11 9.55 -19.87 -6.56
CA PRO A 11 10.82 -20.33 -5.98
C PRO A 11 11.96 -20.39 -7.01
N GLY A 12 11.68 -20.33 -8.30
CA GLY A 12 12.70 -20.27 -9.35
C GLY A 12 13.42 -18.93 -9.44
N VAL A 13 12.87 -17.88 -8.80
CA VAL A 13 13.47 -16.54 -8.79
C VAL A 13 14.49 -16.44 -7.66
N SER A 14 15.78 -16.47 -7.98
CA SER A 14 16.88 -16.39 -7.00
C SER A 14 17.25 -14.96 -6.60
N VAL A 15 17.22 -14.02 -7.54
CA VAL A 15 17.62 -12.62 -7.33
C VAL A 15 16.53 -11.68 -7.83
N ILE A 16 16.12 -10.74 -6.98
CA ILE A 16 15.23 -9.64 -7.35
C ILE A 16 16.07 -8.36 -7.38
N VAL A 17 16.18 -7.73 -8.54
CA VAL A 17 16.90 -6.46 -8.70
C VAL A 17 15.90 -5.31 -8.66
N VAL A 18 16.18 -4.31 -7.85
CA VAL A 18 15.41 -3.07 -7.76
C VAL A 18 16.34 -1.88 -7.89
N GLU A 19 15.85 -0.81 -8.51
CA GLU A 19 16.63 0.43 -8.65
C GLU A 19 16.86 1.05 -7.27
N HIS A 20 15.78 1.27 -6.52
CA HIS A 20 15.80 1.80 -5.15
C HIS A 20 14.98 0.92 -4.22
N ARG A 21 15.23 1.05 -2.91
CA ARG A 21 14.62 0.22 -1.87
C ARG A 21 13.11 0.46 -1.70
N ASP A 22 12.68 1.71 -1.80
CA ASP A 22 11.27 2.17 -1.75
C ASP A 22 10.40 1.57 -2.88
N ARG A 23 11.00 1.33 -4.05
CA ARG A 23 10.31 0.68 -5.18
C ARG A 23 9.89 -0.76 -4.88
N LEU A 24 10.58 -1.44 -3.97
CA LEU A 24 10.20 -2.78 -3.52
C LEU A 24 9.01 -2.70 -2.57
N ALA A 25 9.12 -1.88 -1.53
CA ALA A 25 8.05 -1.53 -0.61
C ALA A 25 8.40 -0.24 0.14
N ARG A 26 7.39 0.57 0.47
CA ARG A 26 7.55 1.75 1.34
C ARG A 26 7.93 1.40 2.78
N PHE A 27 7.49 0.24 3.26
CA PHE A 27 7.75 -0.24 4.62
C PHE A 27 7.98 -1.75 4.63
N GLY A 28 8.77 -2.22 5.58
CA GLY A 28 8.96 -3.65 5.84
C GLY A 28 9.79 -4.36 4.78
N VAL A 29 10.66 -3.63 4.07
CA VAL A 29 11.61 -4.21 3.11
C VAL A 29 12.55 -5.18 3.83
N GLU A 30 12.94 -4.88 5.06
CA GLU A 30 13.76 -5.74 5.91
C GLU A 30 13.14 -7.12 6.09
N TYR A 31 11.82 -7.20 6.25
CA TYR A 31 11.11 -8.47 6.41
C TYR A 31 11.09 -9.26 5.10
N ILE A 32 10.96 -8.58 3.96
CA ILE A 32 11.02 -9.21 2.63
C ILE A 32 12.42 -9.77 2.39
N GLU A 33 13.46 -8.99 2.68
CA GLU A 33 14.86 -9.40 2.57
C GLU A 33 15.19 -10.59 3.47
N ALA A 34 14.74 -10.56 4.73
CA ALA A 34 14.93 -11.66 5.68
C ALA A 34 14.23 -12.95 5.21
N ALA A 35 12.98 -12.84 4.74
CA ALA A 35 12.21 -13.98 4.24
C ALA A 35 12.84 -14.61 3.00
N LEU A 36 13.35 -13.79 2.07
CA LEU A 36 14.06 -14.26 0.88
C LEU A 36 15.41 -14.88 1.26
N SER A 37 16.15 -14.27 2.18
CA SER A 37 17.45 -14.79 2.66
C SER A 37 17.30 -16.16 3.33
N ALA A 38 16.23 -16.39 4.08
CA ALA A 38 15.90 -17.69 4.65
C ALA A 38 15.66 -18.79 3.59
N GLN A 39 15.37 -18.40 2.34
CA GLN A 39 15.18 -19.30 1.20
C GLN A 39 16.43 -19.36 0.29
N GLY A 40 17.54 -18.71 0.67
CA GLY A 40 18.73 -18.60 -0.18
C GLY A 40 18.56 -17.65 -1.36
N ARG A 41 17.60 -16.73 -1.28
CA ARG A 41 17.26 -15.74 -2.31
C ARG A 41 17.67 -14.35 -1.82
N MET A 42 17.89 -13.41 -2.73
CA MET A 42 18.34 -12.07 -2.34
C MET A 42 17.71 -10.95 -3.16
N VAL A 43 17.64 -9.77 -2.53
CA VAL A 43 17.30 -8.51 -3.20
C VAL A 43 18.60 -7.75 -3.45
N ARG A 44 18.76 -7.18 -4.65
CA ARG A 44 19.88 -6.31 -5.03
C ARG A 44 19.33 -4.93 -5.34
N VAL A 45 19.73 -3.94 -4.56
CA VAL A 45 19.45 -2.52 -4.82
C VAL A 45 20.59 -1.97 -5.69
N VAL A 46 20.25 -1.18 -6.71
CA VAL A 46 21.23 -0.62 -7.66
C VAL A 46 21.66 0.79 -7.25
N ASP A 47 20.77 1.55 -6.61
CA ASP A 47 21.01 2.89 -6.09
C ASP A 47 20.44 3.02 -4.66
N ASP A 48 21.35 3.21 -3.71
CA ASP A 48 21.08 3.24 -2.27
C ASP A 48 20.66 4.64 -1.77
N GLY A 49 20.51 5.61 -2.68
CA GLY A 49 20.11 6.97 -2.33
C GLY A 49 18.63 7.08 -1.94
N GLU A 50 18.32 6.89 -0.65
CA GLU A 50 17.03 7.35 -0.09
C GLU A 50 17.06 8.88 0.01
N VAL A 51 16.27 9.57 -0.82
CA VAL A 51 16.14 11.03 -0.74
C VAL A 51 15.09 11.36 0.32
N GLU A 52 15.42 12.20 1.30
CA GLU A 52 14.56 12.55 2.45
C GLU A 52 13.11 12.97 2.06
N ASP A 53 12.94 13.54 0.86
CA ASP A 53 11.65 13.95 0.30
C ASP A 53 10.68 12.78 0.05
N ASP A 54 11.19 11.55 -0.12
CA ASP A 54 10.36 10.38 -0.42
C ASP A 54 9.57 9.93 0.81
N LEU A 55 10.15 9.99 2.02
CA LEU A 55 9.43 9.59 3.24
C LEU A 55 8.24 10.51 3.54
N VAL A 56 8.42 11.83 3.36
CA VAL A 56 7.35 12.82 3.57
C VAL A 56 6.23 12.62 2.55
N ARG A 57 6.59 12.39 1.29
CA ARG A 57 5.64 12.06 0.22
C ARG A 57 4.88 10.77 0.52
N ASP A 58 5.59 9.74 0.97
CA ASP A 58 5.04 8.44 1.31
C ASP A 58 4.02 8.52 2.45
N MET A 59 4.35 9.28 3.50
CA MET A 59 3.44 9.51 4.61
C MET A 59 2.20 10.29 4.15
N THR A 60 2.39 11.28 3.27
CA THR A 60 1.30 12.07 2.70
C THR A 60 0.34 11.20 1.88
N ASP A 61 0.87 10.29 1.05
CA ASP A 61 0.07 9.35 0.27
C ASP A 61 -0.73 8.38 1.16
N VAL A 62 -0.09 7.86 2.21
CA VAL A 62 -0.72 6.96 3.17
C VAL A 62 -1.88 7.67 3.88
N LEU A 63 -1.63 8.86 4.43
CA LEU A 63 -2.66 9.68 5.07
C LEU A 63 -3.78 10.04 4.09
N THR A 64 -3.45 10.39 2.86
CA THR A 64 -4.43 10.69 1.81
C THR A 64 -5.34 9.50 1.54
N TRP A 65 -4.78 8.29 1.40
CA TRP A 65 -5.57 7.07 1.21
C TRP A 65 -6.48 6.78 2.41
N PHE A 66 -5.97 6.93 3.63
CA PHE A 66 -6.77 6.76 4.84
C PHE A 66 -7.90 7.78 4.92
N CYS A 67 -7.62 9.04 4.64
CA CYS A 67 -8.60 10.11 4.57
C CYS A 67 -9.67 9.79 3.53
N ALA A 68 -9.30 9.43 2.29
CA ALA A 68 -10.25 9.05 1.26
C ALA A 68 -11.17 7.92 1.71
N ARG A 69 -10.63 6.89 2.37
CA ARG A 69 -11.42 5.75 2.86
C ARG A 69 -12.29 6.10 4.08
N LEU A 70 -11.80 6.92 5.00
CA LEU A 70 -12.55 7.36 6.18
C LEU A 70 -13.67 8.33 5.80
N TYR A 71 -13.36 9.35 5.00
CA TYR A 71 -14.34 10.34 4.56
C TYR A 71 -15.31 9.77 3.53
N GLY A 72 -14.88 8.86 2.65
CA GLY A 72 -15.78 8.13 1.76
C GLY A 72 -16.84 7.32 2.51
N ARG A 73 -16.46 6.66 3.62
CA ARG A 73 -17.42 5.95 4.49
C ARG A 73 -18.37 6.90 5.21
N ARG A 74 -17.89 8.04 5.71
CA ARG A 74 -18.77 9.06 6.33
C ARG A 74 -19.78 9.59 5.32
N ALA A 75 -19.32 10.01 4.14
CA ALA A 75 -20.20 10.51 3.09
C ALA A 75 -21.21 9.46 2.59
N ALA A 76 -20.86 8.17 2.63
CA ALA A 76 -21.82 7.10 2.32
C ALA A 76 -22.87 6.94 3.42
N ARG A 77 -22.47 6.99 4.69
CA ARG A 77 -23.37 6.93 5.85
C ARG A 77 -24.34 8.12 5.86
N ASP A 78 -23.84 9.34 5.69
CA ASP A 78 -24.66 10.55 5.70
C ASP A 78 -25.70 10.53 4.56
N ARG A 79 -25.32 10.01 3.39
CA ARG A 79 -26.26 9.81 2.28
C ARG A 79 -27.34 8.77 2.59
N ALA A 80 -26.98 7.67 3.26
CA ALA A 80 -27.95 6.66 3.66
C ALA A 80 -28.94 7.20 4.70
N GLU A 81 -28.47 7.93 5.70
CA GLU A 81 -29.31 8.56 6.73
C GLU A 81 -30.28 9.59 6.10
N LYS A 82 -29.80 10.42 5.17
CA LYS A 82 -30.66 11.37 4.44
C LYS A 82 -31.71 10.68 3.56
N ALA A 83 -31.34 9.59 2.89
CA ALA A 83 -32.28 8.83 2.06
C ALA A 83 -33.39 8.18 2.91
N LEU A 84 -33.05 7.65 4.09
CA LEU A 84 -34.03 7.11 5.04
C LEU A 84 -34.96 8.19 5.59
N ALA A 85 -34.42 9.38 5.93
CA ALA A 85 -35.23 10.49 6.39
C ALA A 85 -36.24 10.96 5.32
N ALA A 86 -35.80 11.13 4.07
CA ALA A 86 -36.68 11.50 2.97
C ALA A 86 -37.79 10.47 2.73
N ALA A 87 -37.45 9.17 2.76
CA ALA A 87 -38.44 8.10 2.60
C ALA A 87 -39.46 8.02 3.75
N ALA A 88 -39.10 8.49 4.95
CA ALA A 88 -40.01 8.57 6.09
C ALA A 88 -40.96 9.78 6.00
N GLU A 89 -40.51 10.89 5.41
CA GLU A 89 -41.35 12.08 5.15
C GLU A 89 -42.37 11.85 4.03
N ASP A 90 -42.01 11.09 2.99
CA ASP A 90 -42.93 10.76 1.88
C ASP A 90 -44.03 9.73 2.25
N ALA A 91 -43.93 9.08 3.40
CA ALA A 91 -44.84 8.03 3.85
C ALA A 91 -45.91 8.50 4.86
N GLY A 92 -45.91 9.78 5.24
CA GLY A 92 -46.89 10.42 6.13
C GLY A 92 -47.83 11.37 5.40
#